data_AF-A0A1N7IMG8-F1
#
_entry.id   AF-A0A1N7IMG8-F1
#
_cell.length_a   1.000
_cell.length_b   1.000
_cell.length_c   1.000
_cell.angle_alpha   90.00
_cell.angle_beta   90.00
_cell.angle_gamma   90.00
#
_symmetry.space_group_name_H-M   'P 1'
#
loop_
_entity.id
_entity.type
_entity.pdbx_description
1 polymer ?
#
loop_
_entity_poly.entity_id
_entity_poly.type
_entity_poly.pdbx_seq_one_letter_code
_entity_poly.pdbx_strand_id
1 'polypeptide(L)'
;MTTKEIFEILEEELYLTVRDFEIEEDRIFWKDAFGTEIEIDKYSTAINNQGVFAWWQNNEVGHELIRIKINRDIIINWRPPINTMGQPSSGGHLQFFENFLVTLYFDKHGQRLFIFNINTLKAEEIITKGFTKKVKLNGNELFIKDSFENEFIKVSIYPDRLEREEIDEAYMNSRNIKFD
;
A
#
# COMPACT_ATOMS: atom_id res chain seq x y z
N MET A 1 6.85 -7.31 -13.47
CA MET A 1 7.63 -6.07 -13.39
C MET A 1 8.84 -6.33 -12.50
N THR A 2 10.01 -5.88 -12.91
CA THR A 2 11.29 -6.02 -12.18
C THR A 2 11.55 -4.79 -11.32
N THR A 3 12.45 -4.88 -10.33
CA THR A 3 12.90 -3.72 -9.54
C THR A 3 13.37 -2.57 -10.43
N LYS A 4 14.11 -2.91 -11.50
CA LYS A 4 14.67 -1.94 -12.44
C LYS A 4 13.56 -1.11 -13.13
N GLU A 5 12.52 -1.78 -13.61
CA GLU A 5 11.39 -1.11 -14.28
C GLU A 5 10.63 -0.17 -13.32
N ILE A 6 10.50 -0.55 -12.04
CA ILE A 6 9.87 0.29 -11.01
C ILE A 6 10.69 1.57 -10.79
N PHE A 7 12.02 1.43 -10.73
CA PHE A 7 12.92 2.53 -10.46
C PHE A 7 13.09 3.47 -11.64
N GLU A 8 13.05 2.98 -12.89
CA GLU A 8 13.02 3.84 -14.08
C GLU A 8 11.79 4.78 -14.06
N ILE A 9 10.61 4.26 -13.69
CA ILE A 9 9.37 5.07 -13.58
C ILE A 9 9.49 6.13 -12.48
N LEU A 10 10.06 5.75 -11.32
CA LEU A 10 10.26 6.65 -10.19
C LEU A 10 11.32 7.72 -10.48
N GLU A 11 12.41 7.34 -11.14
CA GLU A 11 13.52 8.22 -11.48
C GLU A 11 13.05 9.37 -12.39
N GLU A 12 12.26 9.06 -13.42
CA GLU A 12 11.64 10.08 -14.28
C GLU A 12 10.81 11.10 -13.49
N GLU A 13 10.05 10.64 -12.48
CA GLU A 13 9.23 11.52 -11.64
C GLU A 13 10.06 12.34 -10.65
N LEU A 14 11.10 11.74 -10.09
CA LEU A 14 11.98 12.40 -9.14
C LEU A 14 12.82 13.47 -9.83
N TYR A 15 13.27 13.27 -11.07
CA TYR A 15 13.98 14.32 -11.83
C TYR A 15 13.17 15.61 -12.03
N LEU A 16 11.83 15.51 -12.00
CA LEU A 16 10.95 16.69 -12.11
C LEU A 16 10.74 17.41 -10.78
N THR A 17 10.99 16.74 -9.64
CA THR A 17 10.50 17.18 -8.33
C THR A 17 11.55 17.20 -7.23
N VAL A 18 12.69 16.56 -7.44
CA VAL A 18 13.77 16.39 -6.46
C VAL A 18 15.08 16.76 -7.13
N ARG A 19 15.90 17.56 -6.43
CA ARG A 19 17.15 18.09 -6.96
C ARG A 19 18.24 17.01 -7.06
N ASP A 20 18.41 16.27 -5.98
CA ASP A 20 19.45 15.24 -5.82
C ASP A 20 18.82 14.04 -5.09
N PHE A 21 18.95 12.84 -5.63
CA PHE A 21 18.53 11.58 -5.02
C PHE A 21 19.53 10.48 -5.34
N GLU A 22 19.54 9.43 -4.51
CA GLU A 22 20.42 8.27 -4.65
C GLU A 22 19.55 7.01 -4.86
N ILE A 23 20.00 6.14 -5.76
CA ILE A 23 19.36 4.86 -6.07
C ILE A 23 20.29 3.73 -5.63
N GLU A 24 19.79 2.86 -4.76
CA GLU A 24 20.41 1.58 -4.37
C GLU A 24 19.69 0.41 -5.05
N GLU A 25 20.09 -0.83 -4.72
CA GLU A 25 19.50 -2.04 -5.32
C GLU A 25 17.98 -2.10 -5.12
N ASP A 26 17.50 -1.76 -3.92
CA ASP A 26 16.11 -1.94 -3.52
C ASP A 26 15.43 -0.66 -3.03
N ARG A 27 16.13 0.48 -3.05
CA ARG A 27 15.66 1.75 -2.44
C ARG A 27 16.06 2.97 -3.27
N ILE A 28 15.25 4.03 -3.15
CA ILE A 28 15.59 5.38 -3.60
C ILE A 28 15.47 6.31 -2.39
N PHE A 29 16.45 7.16 -2.15
CA PHE A 29 16.40 8.11 -1.04
C PHE A 29 16.95 9.49 -1.39
N TRP A 30 16.47 10.50 -0.69
CA TRP A 30 16.95 11.88 -0.79
C TRP A 30 16.68 12.65 0.49
N LYS A 31 17.23 13.86 0.59
CA LYS A 31 16.91 14.80 1.67
C LYS A 31 15.99 15.89 1.18
N ASP A 32 14.96 16.18 1.96
CA ASP A 32 14.10 17.33 1.70
C ASP A 32 14.81 18.66 2.02
N ALA A 33 14.10 19.78 1.83
CA ALA A 33 14.64 21.12 2.07
C ALA A 33 15.07 21.38 3.54
N PHE A 34 14.61 20.55 4.48
CA PHE A 34 14.94 20.63 5.90
C PHE A 34 16.01 19.62 6.31
N GLY A 35 16.51 18.82 5.37
CA GLY A 35 17.51 17.79 5.61
C GLY A 35 16.92 16.47 6.11
N THR A 36 15.59 16.33 6.13
CA THR A 36 14.91 15.08 6.51
C THR A 36 15.04 14.06 5.40
N GLU A 37 15.40 12.84 5.77
CA GLU A 37 15.50 11.72 4.83
C GLU A 37 14.12 11.25 4.39
N ILE A 38 13.97 11.10 3.07
CA ILE A 38 12.81 10.48 2.43
C ILE A 38 13.30 9.24 1.70
N GLU A 39 12.59 8.14 1.87
CA GLU A 39 12.92 6.84 1.30
C GLU A 39 11.72 6.24 0.57
N ILE A 40 11.99 5.59 -0.56
CA ILE A 40 11.06 4.74 -1.28
C ILE A 40 11.69 3.36 -1.39
N ASP A 41 11.05 2.36 -0.79
CA ASP A 41 11.46 0.96 -0.90
C ASP A 41 10.67 0.28 -2.05
N LYS A 42 11.34 -0.52 -2.87
CA LYS A 42 10.70 -1.23 -4.00
C LYS A 42 9.53 -2.12 -3.56
N TYR A 43 9.60 -2.70 -2.36
CA TYR A 43 8.56 -3.58 -1.81
C TYR A 43 7.33 -2.79 -1.36
N SER A 44 7.42 -1.46 -1.32
CA SER A 44 6.34 -0.52 -0.99
C SER A 44 5.87 0.24 -2.24
N THR A 45 5.86 -0.44 -3.39
CA THR A 45 5.37 0.08 -4.68
C THR A 45 4.33 -0.86 -5.30
N ALA A 46 3.46 -0.34 -6.15
CA ALA A 46 2.48 -1.11 -6.89
C ALA A 46 2.17 -0.48 -8.24
N ILE A 47 1.87 -1.31 -9.24
CA ILE A 47 1.34 -0.86 -10.53
C ILE A 47 0.11 -1.69 -10.90
N ASN A 48 -0.88 -1.05 -11.54
CA ASN A 48 -2.01 -1.75 -12.12
C ASN A 48 -1.86 -1.95 -13.64
N ASN A 49 -2.76 -2.73 -14.24
CA ASN A 49 -2.74 -3.04 -15.68
C ASN A 49 -2.98 -1.83 -16.59
N GLN A 50 -3.40 -0.68 -16.04
CA GLN A 50 -3.62 0.57 -16.77
C GLN A 50 -2.39 1.49 -16.69
N GLY A 51 -1.32 1.07 -16.01
CA GLY A 51 -0.12 1.88 -15.82
C GLY A 51 -0.22 2.88 -14.68
N VAL A 52 -1.27 2.82 -13.84
CA VAL A 52 -1.33 3.62 -12.61
C VAL A 52 -0.31 3.06 -11.63
N PHE A 53 0.58 3.92 -11.18
CA PHE A 53 1.69 3.56 -10.33
C PHE A 53 1.57 4.23 -8.96
N ALA A 54 1.76 3.45 -7.89
CA ALA A 54 1.72 3.93 -6.52
C ALA A 54 2.99 3.57 -5.77
N TRP A 55 3.44 4.45 -4.90
CA TRP A 55 4.59 4.21 -4.04
C TRP A 55 4.42 4.88 -2.69
N TRP A 56 4.93 4.22 -1.65
CA TRP A 56 5.03 4.82 -0.34
C TRP A 56 6.29 5.70 -0.26
N GLN A 57 6.13 6.91 0.26
CA GLN A 57 7.25 7.78 0.63
C GLN A 57 7.36 7.80 2.14
N ASN A 58 8.34 7.06 2.66
CA ASN A 58 8.69 7.10 4.06
C ASN A 58 9.43 8.42 4.33
N ASN A 59 9.09 9.09 5.42
CA ASN A 59 9.73 10.32 5.85
C ASN A 59 10.07 10.16 7.34
N GLU A 60 11.34 10.38 7.70
CA GLU A 60 11.87 10.11 9.04
C GLU A 60 11.08 10.82 10.16
N VAL A 61 10.44 11.96 9.87
CA VAL A 61 9.63 12.71 10.86
C VAL A 61 8.14 12.33 10.88
N GLY A 62 7.77 11.22 10.22
CA GLY A 62 6.41 10.68 10.24
C GLY A 62 5.43 11.38 9.30
N HIS A 63 5.92 12.15 8.32
CA HIS A 63 5.11 12.77 7.26
C HIS A 63 4.94 11.87 6.04
N GLU A 64 4.71 10.59 6.30
CA GLU A 64 4.56 9.59 5.26
C GLU A 64 3.32 9.82 4.40
N LEU A 65 3.38 9.40 3.14
CA LEU A 65 2.26 9.42 2.22
C LEU A 65 2.44 8.39 1.12
N ILE A 66 1.33 8.01 0.51
CA ILE A 66 1.30 7.27 -0.73
C ILE A 66 1.13 8.26 -1.86
N ARG A 67 2.04 8.24 -2.83
CA ARG A 67 1.84 8.93 -4.10
C ARG A 67 1.25 7.94 -5.10
N ILE A 68 0.30 8.42 -5.90
CA ILE A 68 -0.35 7.63 -6.95
C ILE A 68 -0.32 8.44 -8.24
N LYS A 69 0.56 8.06 -9.16
CA LYS A 69 0.64 8.63 -10.50
C LYS A 69 -0.44 7.98 -11.37
N ILE A 70 -1.48 8.74 -11.68
CA ILE A 70 -2.60 8.30 -12.54
C ILE A 70 -2.18 8.38 -14.02
N ASN A 71 -1.49 9.46 -14.37
CA ASN A 71 -0.90 9.70 -15.68
C ASN A 71 0.21 10.77 -15.52
N ARG A 72 0.74 11.28 -16.64
CA ARG A 72 1.81 12.29 -16.63
C ARG A 72 1.47 13.58 -15.88
N ASP A 73 0.20 13.97 -15.85
CA ASP A 73 -0.23 15.27 -15.36
C ASP A 73 -0.89 15.19 -13.98
N ILE A 74 -1.22 13.98 -13.50
CA ILE A 74 -2.02 13.78 -12.29
C ILE A 74 -1.31 12.83 -11.33
N ILE A 75 -0.93 13.38 -10.17
CA ILE A 75 -0.46 12.63 -8.99
C ILE A 75 -1.40 12.91 -7.83
N ILE A 76 -1.93 11.85 -7.22
CA ILE A 76 -2.67 11.92 -5.96
C ILE A 76 -1.68 11.72 -4.81
N ASN A 77 -1.67 12.66 -3.86
CA ASN A 77 -0.97 12.50 -2.59
C ASN A 77 -1.99 12.06 -1.55
N TRP A 78 -2.00 10.77 -1.22
CA TRP A 78 -2.93 10.21 -0.25
C TRP A 78 -2.21 9.86 1.05
N ARG A 79 -2.82 10.24 2.17
CA ARG A 79 -2.38 9.84 3.50
C ARG A 79 -3.48 8.97 4.10
N PRO A 80 -3.15 7.76 4.59
CA PRO A 80 -4.10 7.00 5.38
C PRO A 80 -4.66 7.86 6.52
N PRO A 81 -5.97 7.81 6.80
CA PRO A 81 -6.61 8.66 7.81
C PRO A 81 -6.29 8.14 9.22
N ILE A 82 -5.03 8.30 9.63
CA ILE A 82 -4.52 7.85 10.92
C ILE A 82 -4.32 8.99 11.91
N ASN A 83 -4.56 8.65 13.17
CA ASN A 83 -4.10 9.45 14.28
C ASN A 83 -2.87 8.78 14.91
N THR A 84 -1.68 9.18 14.46
CA THR A 84 -0.44 8.65 15.03
C THR A 84 -0.07 9.30 16.36
N MET A 85 -0.76 10.38 16.78
CA MET A 85 -0.41 11.19 17.96
C MET A 85 1.07 11.62 17.96
N GLY A 86 1.63 11.88 16.77
CA GLY A 86 3.04 12.27 16.61
C GLY A 86 4.05 11.12 16.63
N GLN A 87 3.60 9.86 16.63
CA GLN A 87 4.48 8.72 16.42
C GLN A 87 4.66 8.44 14.92
N PRO A 88 5.82 7.91 14.50
CA PRO A 88 6.00 7.47 13.12
C PRO A 88 5.03 6.34 12.79
N SER A 89 4.46 6.37 11.58
CA SER A 89 4.00 5.17 10.91
C SER A 89 5.11 4.64 10.02
N SER A 90 4.94 3.44 9.48
CA SER A 90 5.75 2.99 8.35
C SER A 90 4.88 2.37 7.26
N GLY A 91 5.24 2.68 6.02
CA GLY A 91 4.66 2.03 4.85
C GLY A 91 4.96 0.55 4.79
N GLY A 92 4.00 -0.21 4.28
CA GLY A 92 4.17 -1.63 3.98
C GLY A 92 3.69 -1.95 2.57
N HIS A 93 3.02 -3.09 2.46
CA HIS A 93 2.59 -3.68 1.19
C HIS A 93 1.58 -2.78 0.45
N LEU A 94 1.85 -2.54 -0.83
CA LEU A 94 0.90 -1.92 -1.77
C LEU A 94 0.51 -2.93 -2.84
N GLN A 95 -0.77 -2.97 -3.21
CA GLN A 95 -1.23 -3.81 -4.30
C GLN A 95 -2.51 -3.26 -4.94
N PHE A 96 -2.58 -3.29 -6.27
CA PHE A 96 -3.78 -2.88 -6.99
C PHE A 96 -4.71 -4.06 -7.31
N PHE A 97 -6.01 -3.81 -7.16
CA PHE A 97 -7.08 -4.49 -7.89
C PHE A 97 -7.82 -3.44 -8.73
N GLU A 98 -7.61 -3.45 -10.05
CA GLU A 98 -8.15 -2.40 -10.94
C GLU A 98 -7.83 -0.98 -10.39
N ASN A 99 -8.86 -0.23 -10.01
CA ASN A 99 -8.78 1.14 -9.48
C ASN A 99 -8.73 1.20 -7.95
N PHE A 100 -8.63 0.05 -7.28
CA PHE A 100 -8.53 -0.04 -5.84
C PHE A 100 -7.09 -0.33 -5.43
N LEU A 101 -6.52 0.55 -4.62
CA LEU A 101 -5.23 0.34 -3.98
C LEU A 101 -5.45 -0.27 -2.59
N VAL A 102 -5.05 -1.53 -2.44
CA VAL A 102 -4.90 -2.17 -1.13
C VAL A 102 -3.57 -1.71 -0.54
N THR A 103 -3.61 -1.18 0.67
CA THR A 103 -2.42 -0.74 1.39
C THR A 103 -2.40 -1.32 2.80
N LEU A 104 -1.24 -1.88 3.15
CA LEU A 104 -0.91 -2.26 4.51
C LEU A 104 0.15 -1.29 5.02
N TYR A 105 -0.08 -0.68 6.17
CA TYR A 105 0.94 0.12 6.85
C TYR A 105 0.92 -0.20 8.34
N PHE A 106 1.97 0.24 9.04
CA PHE A 106 2.16 -0.01 10.46
C PHE A 106 2.07 1.29 11.23
N ASP A 107 1.35 1.27 12.34
CA ASP A 107 1.45 2.30 13.37
C ASP A 107 1.72 1.64 14.73
N LYS A 108 1.68 2.44 15.81
CA LYS A 108 1.89 1.95 17.18
C LYS A 108 0.88 0.90 17.64
N HIS A 109 -0.26 0.79 16.97
CA HIS A 109 -1.31 -0.18 17.22
C HIS A 109 -1.18 -1.41 16.29
N GLY A 110 -0.14 -1.49 15.47
CA GLY A 110 0.13 -2.62 14.59
C GLY A 110 -0.22 -2.35 13.13
N GLN A 111 -0.43 -3.42 12.37
CA GLN A 111 -0.76 -3.34 10.95
C GLN A 111 -2.20 -2.93 10.73
N ARG A 112 -2.39 -1.96 9.85
CA ARG A 112 -3.69 -1.46 9.43
C ARG A 112 -3.82 -1.60 7.92
N LEU A 113 -5.02 -1.94 7.49
CA LEU A 113 -5.31 -2.36 6.11
C LEU A 113 -6.39 -1.46 5.55
N PHE A 114 -6.09 -0.77 4.45
CA PHE A 114 -7.06 0.09 3.77
C PHE A 114 -7.23 -0.34 2.32
N ILE A 115 -8.44 -0.10 1.81
CA ILE A 115 -8.76 -0.18 0.40
C ILE A 115 -9.13 1.22 -0.06
N PHE A 116 -8.32 1.80 -0.92
CA PHE A 116 -8.49 3.16 -1.46
C PHE A 116 -8.94 3.10 -2.92
N ASN A 117 -10.09 3.68 -3.23
CA ASN A 117 -10.58 3.81 -4.60
C ASN A 117 -10.05 5.13 -5.22
N ILE A 118 -9.16 5.00 -6.21
CA ILE A 118 -8.49 6.16 -6.83
C ILE A 118 -9.45 7.05 -7.64
N ASN A 119 -10.58 6.52 -8.11
CA ASN A 119 -11.56 7.27 -8.88
C ASN A 119 -12.47 8.09 -7.98
N THR A 120 -12.89 7.53 -6.84
CA THR A 120 -13.80 8.22 -5.92
C THR A 120 -13.08 8.93 -4.78
N LEU A 121 -11.78 8.71 -4.63
CA LEU A 121 -10.95 9.18 -3.52
C LEU A 121 -11.47 8.76 -2.13
N LYS A 122 -12.17 7.63 -2.08
CA LYS A 122 -12.71 7.08 -0.82
C LYS A 122 -11.80 5.96 -0.34
N ALA A 123 -11.57 5.92 0.96
CA ALA A 123 -10.86 4.85 1.62
C ALA A 123 -11.80 4.15 2.61
N GLU A 124 -11.68 2.84 2.71
CA GLU A 124 -12.27 2.05 3.78
C GLU A 124 -11.18 1.27 4.49
N GLU A 125 -11.24 1.24 5.81
CA GLU A 125 -10.36 0.40 6.63
C GLU A 125 -11.00 -0.96 6.85
N ILE A 126 -10.22 -2.02 6.64
CA ILE A 126 -10.60 -3.37 7.02
C ILE A 126 -10.06 -3.69 8.41
N ILE A 127 -10.94 -3.55 9.40
CA ILE A 127 -10.62 -3.82 10.81
C ILE A 127 -10.64 -5.33 11.05
N THR A 128 -9.55 -5.85 11.61
CA THR A 128 -9.42 -7.23 12.12
C THR A 128 -9.11 -7.19 13.62
N LYS A 129 -9.23 -8.33 14.30
CA LYS A 129 -9.09 -8.38 15.77
C LYS A 129 -7.64 -8.22 16.26
N GLY A 130 -6.65 -8.65 15.47
CA GLY A 130 -5.24 -8.67 15.86
C GLY A 130 -4.37 -7.65 15.15
N PHE A 131 -3.09 -7.67 15.56
CA PHE A 131 -2.11 -6.62 15.25
C PHE A 131 -1.28 -6.91 14.00
N THR A 132 -1.28 -8.15 13.51
CA THR A 132 -0.54 -8.56 12.32
C THR A 132 -1.42 -9.35 11.37
N LYS A 133 -1.31 -9.02 10.08
CA LYS A 133 -2.18 -9.42 8.99
C LYS A 133 -1.31 -9.93 7.84
N LYS A 134 -1.62 -11.11 7.34
CA LYS A 134 -1.20 -11.52 6.00
C LYS A 134 -2.34 -11.23 5.04
N VAL A 135 -2.01 -10.66 3.88
CA VAL A 135 -2.99 -10.31 2.86
C VAL A 135 -2.67 -11.00 1.54
N LYS A 136 -3.71 -11.40 0.81
CA LYS A 136 -3.57 -11.97 -0.53
C LYS A 136 -4.74 -11.54 -1.39
N LEU A 137 -4.43 -10.87 -2.50
CA LEU A 137 -5.41 -10.51 -3.50
C LEU A 137 -5.49 -11.61 -4.58
N ASN A 138 -6.70 -12.02 -4.94
CA ASN A 138 -6.97 -12.93 -6.05
C ASN A 138 -8.21 -12.43 -6.81
N GLY A 139 -7.98 -11.79 -7.96
CA GLY A 139 -9.05 -11.05 -8.65
C GLY A 139 -9.63 -9.99 -7.73
N ASN A 140 -10.96 -9.95 -7.63
CA ASN A 140 -11.68 -9.00 -6.78
C ASN A 140 -11.78 -9.43 -5.30
N GLU A 141 -11.22 -10.58 -4.93
CA GLU A 141 -11.27 -11.09 -3.56
C GLU A 141 -9.95 -10.81 -2.83
N LEU A 142 -10.03 -10.06 -1.73
CA LEU A 142 -8.94 -9.85 -0.79
C LEU A 142 -9.09 -10.82 0.39
N PHE A 143 -8.15 -11.73 0.54
CA PHE A 143 -8.05 -12.64 1.68
C PHE A 143 -7.13 -12.07 2.73
N ILE A 144 -7.54 -12.17 3.99
CA ILE A 144 -6.81 -11.65 5.14
C ILE A 144 -6.74 -12.76 6.18
N LYS A 145 -5.53 -13.04 6.67
CA LYS A 145 -5.31 -13.90 7.84
C LYS A 145 -4.74 -13.05 8.96
N ASP A 146 -5.48 -12.97 10.06
CA ASP A 146 -4.99 -12.40 11.30
C ASP A 146 -4.13 -13.42 12.04
N SER A 147 -2.90 -13.04 12.39
CA SER A 147 -1.92 -14.00 12.92
C SER A 147 -2.14 -14.34 14.40
N PHE A 148 -2.89 -13.52 15.15
CA PHE A 148 -3.09 -13.72 16.60
C PHE A 148 -4.39 -14.44 16.93
N GLU A 149 -5.48 -14.09 16.24
CA GLU A 149 -6.83 -14.57 16.58
C GLU A 149 -7.30 -15.75 15.72
N ASN A 150 -6.44 -16.23 14.81
CA ASN A 150 -6.79 -17.23 13.78
C ASN A 150 -8.07 -16.86 13.00
N GLU A 151 -8.28 -15.56 12.81
CA GLU A 151 -9.40 -14.98 12.07
C GLU A 151 -9.03 -14.94 10.58
N PHE A 152 -9.93 -15.47 9.74
CA PHE A 152 -9.82 -15.38 8.29
C PHE A 152 -10.98 -14.54 7.76
N ILE A 153 -10.64 -13.51 6.98
CA ILE A 153 -11.62 -12.61 6.38
C ILE A 153 -11.43 -12.63 4.87
N LYS A 154 -12.56 -12.67 4.15
CA LYS A 154 -12.62 -12.36 2.73
C LYS A 154 -13.32 -11.01 2.56
N VAL A 155 -12.73 -10.14 1.76
CA VAL A 155 -13.36 -8.90 1.30
C VAL A 155 -13.53 -8.99 -0.22
N SER A 156 -14.77 -8.95 -0.68
CA SER A 156 -15.08 -8.85 -2.11
C SER A 156 -15.17 -7.38 -2.51
N ILE A 157 -14.37 -6.98 -3.49
CA ILE A 157 -14.26 -5.60 -3.96
C ILE A 157 -15.15 -5.43 -5.19
N TYR A 158 -16.17 -4.59 -5.09
CA TYR A 158 -17.03 -4.19 -6.20
C TYR A 158 -16.84 -2.71 -6.52
N PRO A 159 -17.23 -2.25 -7.72
CA PRO A 159 -17.09 -0.84 -8.10
C PRO A 159 -17.75 0.16 -7.13
N ASP A 160 -18.84 -0.25 -6.48
CA ASP A 160 -19.69 0.60 -5.63
C ASP A 160 -19.68 0.23 -4.14
N ARG A 161 -19.17 -0.95 -3.76
CA ARG A 161 -19.18 -1.44 -2.38
C ARG A 161 -18.09 -2.46 -2.07
N LEU A 162 -17.83 -2.66 -0.78
CA LEU A 162 -17.05 -3.76 -0.26
C LEU A 162 -17.97 -4.71 0.50
N GLU A 163 -17.78 -6.02 0.32
CA GLU A 163 -18.51 -7.05 1.07
C GLU A 163 -17.54 -7.87 1.90
N ARG A 164 -17.72 -7.84 3.23
CA ARG A 164 -16.90 -8.59 4.18
C ARG A 164 -17.60 -9.88 4.59
N GLU A 165 -16.85 -10.98 4.59
CA GLU A 165 -17.27 -12.29 5.06
C GLU A 165 -16.18 -12.88 5.99
N GLU A 166 -16.57 -13.41 7.15
CA GLU A 166 -15.71 -14.25 7.96
C GLU A 166 -15.72 -15.66 7.35
N ILE A 167 -14.54 -16.19 7.07
CA ILE A 167 -14.34 -17.49 6.44
C ILE A 167 -13.50 -18.37 7.37
N ASP A 168 -13.36 -19.65 7.03
CA ASP A 168 -12.55 -20.59 7.80
C ASP A 168 -11.40 -21.18 6.97
N GLU A 169 -10.57 -21.96 7.64
CA GLU A 169 -9.44 -22.64 7.00
C GLU A 169 -9.89 -23.67 5.96
N ALA A 170 -11.07 -24.28 6.12
CA ALA A 170 -11.62 -25.23 5.15
C ALA A 170 -11.96 -24.53 3.83
N TYR A 171 -12.54 -23.33 3.87
CA TYR A 171 -12.77 -22.49 2.71
C TYR A 171 -11.45 -22.19 1.98
N MET A 172 -10.43 -21.76 2.73
CA MET A 172 -9.10 -21.43 2.18
C MET A 172 -8.46 -22.63 1.47
N ASN A 173 -8.52 -23.80 2.11
CA ASN A 173 -8.00 -25.05 1.56
C ASN A 173 -8.75 -25.49 0.30
N SER A 174 -10.09 -25.42 0.30
CA SER A 174 -10.91 -25.80 -0.86
C SER A 174 -10.65 -24.93 -2.10
N ARG A 175 -10.23 -23.68 -1.87
CA ARG A 175 -9.90 -22.69 -2.91
C ARG A 175 -8.40 -22.60 -3.21
N ASN A 176 -7.58 -23.42 -2.55
CA ASN A 176 -6.11 -23.43 -2.65
C ASN A 176 -5.49 -22.03 -2.42
N ILE A 177 -6.04 -21.26 -1.48
CA ILE A 177 -5.51 -19.94 -1.12
C ILE A 177 -4.40 -20.12 -0.10
N LYS A 178 -3.18 -19.67 -0.44
CA LYS A 178 -2.01 -19.71 0.44
C LYS A 178 -1.41 -18.32 0.57
N PHE A 179 -1.16 -17.86 1.79
CA PHE A 179 -0.42 -16.62 2.01
C PHE A 179 1.07 -16.86 1.84
N ASP A 180 1.75 -15.88 1.26
CA ASP A 180 3.20 -15.89 1.11
C ASP A 180 3.91 -15.59 2.46
#